data_AF-A0ABD3BH62-F1
#
_entry.id   AF-A0ABD3BH62-F1
#
_cell.length_a   1.000
_cell.length_b   1.000
_cell.length_c   1.000
_cell.angle_alpha   90.00
_cell.angle_beta   90.00
_cell.angle_gamma   90.00
#
_symmetry.space_group_name_H-M   'P 1'
#
loop_
_entity.id
_entity.type
_entity.pdbx_description
1 polymer ?
#
loop_
_entity_poly.entity_id
_entity_poly.type
_entity_poly.pdbx_seq_one_letter_code
_entity_poly.pdbx_strand_id
1 'polypeptide(L)'
;MGEEEAPPQPSPLPPPSQSALPAKAWSTYLSEELPRTVQESTDTAIRSALSLRQSSSTHLRSLQDFVPQIGTRYRYYEEAFFSKVKDELVSAREHPALAGGVAVTACLLLMRGPRRVLIRQTLGRLQSEEAQFVRAEKNVKELALSVDLMKKESQKLVERAVLAEKDMKRGHYDLMNAGSQIQRLARSVYKAEAEASDLMDLLREIPNREALKLRADVSCFNGSTSAAAKISNG
;
A
#
# COMPACT_ATOMS: atom_id res chain seq x y z
N MET A 1 62.24 -36.11 -5.07
CA MET A 1 61.33 -36.77 -4.10
C MET A 1 60.66 -35.65 -3.33
N GLY A 2 59.46 -35.19 -3.66
CA GLY A 2 58.36 -35.91 -4.27
C GLY A 2 57.49 -36.48 -3.14
N GLU A 3 56.55 -35.68 -2.67
CA GLU A 3 55.31 -36.17 -2.08
C GLU A 3 54.16 -35.35 -2.68
N GLU A 4 53.24 -36.10 -3.23
CA GLU A 4 52.02 -35.76 -3.93
C GLU A 4 50.88 -36.20 -3.01
N GLU A 5 49.98 -35.30 -2.63
CA GLU A 5 48.58 -35.69 -2.36
C GLU A 5 47.64 -34.49 -2.52
N ALA A 6 46.57 -34.68 -3.28
CA ALA A 6 45.54 -33.71 -3.65
C ALA A 6 44.25 -33.93 -2.81
N PRO A 7 43.13 -33.22 -3.06
CA PRO A 7 42.58 -32.14 -2.24
C PRO A 7 41.28 -32.51 -1.47
N PRO A 8 40.73 -31.57 -0.68
CA PRO A 8 39.28 -31.37 -0.70
C PRO A 8 38.88 -29.93 -1.06
N GLN A 9 37.99 -29.86 -2.06
CA GLN A 9 37.12 -28.75 -2.49
C GLN A 9 36.53 -27.95 -1.31
N PRO A 10 36.25 -26.63 -1.48
CA PRO A 10 34.98 -26.25 -2.10
C PRO A 10 35.00 -24.98 -2.97
N SER A 11 34.10 -24.92 -3.95
CA SER A 11 33.51 -23.67 -4.45
C SER A 11 32.01 -23.90 -4.62
N PRO A 12 31.15 -23.05 -4.03
CA PRO A 12 30.24 -22.28 -4.90
C PRO A 12 29.88 -20.85 -4.41
N LEU A 13 29.70 -19.96 -5.41
CA LEU A 13 29.12 -18.59 -5.52
C LEU A 13 27.76 -18.34 -4.78
N PRO A 14 27.09 -17.13 -4.81
CA PRO A 14 27.45 -15.68 -5.03
C PRO A 14 26.73 -14.72 -3.99
N PRO A 15 26.21 -13.50 -4.33
CA PRO A 15 26.75 -12.11 -4.40
C PRO A 15 26.07 -11.21 -3.30
N PRO A 16 25.61 -9.96 -3.54
CA PRO A 16 26.21 -8.70 -3.99
C PRO A 16 26.40 -7.74 -2.78
N SER A 17 27.02 -6.56 -2.88
CA SER A 17 26.26 -5.32 -3.07
C SER A 17 27.07 -4.15 -2.50
N GLN A 18 26.64 -2.97 -2.93
CA GLN A 18 26.65 -1.73 -2.15
C GLN A 18 27.81 -0.80 -2.41
N SER A 19 27.62 -0.16 -3.56
CA SER A 19 27.78 1.25 -3.72
C SER A 19 27.47 2.08 -2.46
N ALA A 20 28.49 2.74 -1.90
CA ALA A 20 28.31 3.87 -0.99
C ALA A 20 28.09 5.17 -1.79
N LEU A 21 26.82 5.56 -2.02
CA LEU A 21 26.49 6.98 -2.05
C LEU A 21 26.64 7.55 -0.64
N PRO A 22 26.86 8.86 -0.46
CA PRO A 22 27.04 9.45 0.86
C PRO A 22 25.81 9.10 1.69
N ALA A 23 26.02 8.23 2.69
CA ALA A 23 24.98 7.66 3.54
C ALA A 23 24.01 8.72 4.07
N LYS A 24 24.47 9.96 4.19
CA LYS A 24 23.70 11.12 4.62
C LYS A 24 22.50 11.45 3.72
N ALA A 25 22.65 11.42 2.39
CA ALA A 25 21.57 11.79 1.45
C ALA A 25 20.47 10.72 1.35
N TRP A 26 20.87 9.43 1.38
CA TRP A 26 19.91 8.33 1.51
C TRP A 26 19.28 8.30 2.88
N SER A 27 20.03 8.66 3.94
CA SER A 27 19.45 8.74 5.28
C SER A 27 18.43 9.86 5.38
N THR A 28 18.65 11.04 4.80
CA THR A 28 17.63 12.12 4.78
C THR A 28 16.42 11.75 3.94
N TYR A 29 16.60 11.17 2.76
CA TYR A 29 15.47 10.70 1.94
C TYR A 29 14.64 9.63 2.66
N LEU A 30 15.30 8.64 3.30
CA LEU A 30 14.65 7.58 4.06
C LEU A 30 14.03 8.06 5.37
N SER A 31 14.63 9.07 6.02
CA SER A 31 14.18 9.55 7.34
C SER A 31 13.12 10.64 7.26
N GLU A 32 13.10 11.46 6.22
CA GLU A 32 12.19 12.61 6.12
C GLU A 32 11.18 12.51 4.99
N GLU A 33 11.58 12.03 3.81
CA GLU A 33 10.75 12.11 2.59
C GLU A 33 9.90 10.85 2.37
N LEU A 34 10.46 9.67 2.66
CA LEU A 34 9.74 8.40 2.62
C LEU A 34 8.59 8.32 3.65
N PRO A 35 8.78 8.67 4.94
CA PRO A 35 7.67 8.67 5.89
C PRO A 35 6.62 9.73 5.53
N ARG A 36 7.02 10.91 5.00
CA ARG A 36 6.06 11.92 4.54
C ARG A 36 5.21 11.43 3.37
N THR A 37 5.82 10.84 2.35
CA THR A 37 5.08 10.33 1.18
C THR A 37 4.21 9.13 1.51
N VAL A 38 4.66 8.24 2.40
CA VAL A 38 3.83 7.13 2.92
C VAL A 38 2.69 7.66 3.79
N GLN A 39 2.94 8.70 4.61
CA GLN A 39 1.92 9.32 5.44
C GLN A 39 0.89 10.09 4.61
N GLU A 40 1.32 10.78 3.56
CA GLU A 40 0.44 11.44 2.59
C GLU A 40 -0.35 10.43 1.74
N SER A 41 0.28 9.32 1.33
CA SER A 41 -0.38 8.23 0.59
C SER A 41 -1.40 7.49 1.46
N THR A 42 -1.09 7.27 2.75
CA THR A 42 -2.03 6.68 3.70
C THR A 42 -3.16 7.65 4.04
N ASP A 43 -2.89 8.94 4.26
CA ASP A 43 -3.92 9.95 4.50
C ASP A 43 -4.85 10.14 3.29
N THR A 44 -4.33 10.04 2.06
CA THR A 44 -5.14 10.08 0.84
C THR A 44 -5.93 8.79 0.62
N ALA A 45 -5.37 7.62 0.90
CA ALA A 45 -6.10 6.35 0.88
C ALA A 45 -7.18 6.27 1.97
N ILE A 46 -6.91 6.79 3.17
CA ILE A 46 -7.86 6.89 4.28
C ILE A 46 -8.97 7.88 3.92
N ARG A 47 -8.65 9.06 3.37
CA ARG A 47 -9.67 10.00 2.88
C ARG A 47 -10.49 9.44 1.71
N SER A 48 -9.89 8.65 0.83
CA SER A 48 -10.59 7.97 -0.28
C SER A 48 -11.51 6.86 0.23
N ALA A 49 -11.06 6.06 1.19
CA ALA A 49 -11.89 5.05 1.85
C ALA A 49 -13.02 5.70 2.67
N LEU A 50 -12.75 6.82 3.33
CA LEU A 50 -13.75 7.62 4.05
C LEU A 50 -14.75 8.28 3.09
N SER A 51 -14.32 8.76 1.92
CA SER A 51 -15.21 9.38 0.92
C SER A 51 -16.08 8.35 0.21
N LEU A 52 -15.57 7.14 -0.07
CA LEU A 52 -16.37 6.00 -0.55
C LEU A 52 -17.37 5.55 0.51
N ARG A 53 -16.96 5.50 1.79
CA ARG A 53 -17.86 5.25 2.93
C ARG A 53 -18.90 6.36 3.09
N GLN A 54 -18.55 7.62 2.85
CA GLN A 54 -19.48 8.75 2.90
C GLN A 54 -20.46 8.75 1.71
N SER A 55 -20.00 8.43 0.50
CA SER A 55 -20.82 8.28 -0.70
C SER A 55 -21.76 7.07 -0.59
N SER A 56 -21.29 5.95 -0.04
CA SER A 56 -22.16 4.82 0.32
C SER A 56 -23.12 5.21 1.47
N SER A 57 -22.69 6.05 2.42
CA SER A 57 -23.52 6.48 3.54
C SER A 57 -24.68 7.38 3.13
N THR A 58 -24.60 8.17 2.06
CA THR A 58 -25.73 9.00 1.61
C THR A 58 -26.86 8.14 1.03
N HIS A 59 -26.51 7.10 0.25
CA HIS A 59 -27.48 6.11 -0.24
C HIS A 59 -28.01 5.18 0.86
N LEU A 60 -27.17 4.80 1.82
CA LEU A 60 -27.63 4.03 2.98
C LEU A 60 -28.46 4.88 3.96
N ARG A 61 -28.16 6.19 4.09
CA ARG A 61 -28.93 7.13 4.92
C ARG A 61 -30.27 7.46 4.29
N SER A 62 -30.36 7.62 2.96
CA SER A 62 -31.66 7.75 2.29
C SER A 62 -32.52 6.48 2.47
N LEU A 63 -31.94 5.28 2.35
CA LEU A 63 -32.63 4.04 2.69
C LEU A 63 -33.03 3.98 4.17
N GLN A 64 -32.16 4.46 5.07
CA GLN A 64 -32.44 4.56 6.50
C GLN A 64 -33.59 5.53 6.81
N ASP A 65 -33.81 6.56 5.99
CA ASP A 65 -34.93 7.49 6.11
C ASP A 65 -36.24 6.89 5.58
N PHE A 66 -36.18 5.98 4.60
CA PHE A 66 -37.35 5.24 4.11
C PHE A 66 -37.78 4.10 5.02
N VAL A 67 -36.87 3.46 5.76
CA VAL A 67 -37.17 2.39 6.73
C VAL A 67 -38.22 2.79 7.79
N PRO A 68 -38.12 3.95 8.48
CA PRO A 68 -39.13 4.37 9.43
C PRO A 68 -40.44 4.78 8.73
N GLN A 69 -40.39 5.36 7.52
CA GLN A 69 -41.61 5.73 6.77
C GLN A 69 -42.40 4.50 6.28
N ILE A 70 -41.70 3.47 5.81
CA ILE A 70 -42.32 2.19 5.44
C ILE A 70 -42.80 1.48 6.70
N GLY A 71 -42.02 1.54 7.78
CA GLY A 71 -42.38 0.98 9.08
C GLY A 71 -43.66 1.58 9.67
N THR A 72 -43.83 2.91 9.61
CA THR A 72 -45.03 3.59 10.12
C THR A 72 -46.26 3.34 9.25
N ARG A 73 -46.12 3.40 7.92
CA ARG A 73 -47.21 3.04 6.99
C ARG A 73 -47.64 1.59 7.17
N TYR A 74 -46.68 0.68 7.32
CA TYR A 74 -46.96 -0.73 7.59
C TYR A 74 -47.63 -0.94 8.94
N ARG A 75 -47.14 -0.28 10.00
CA ARG A 75 -47.73 -0.33 11.35
C ARG A 75 -49.18 0.15 11.37
N TYR A 76 -49.51 1.19 10.61
CA TYR A 76 -50.88 1.69 10.50
C TYR A 76 -51.85 0.66 9.90
N TYR A 77 -51.47 0.03 8.78
CA TYR A 77 -52.28 -1.03 8.18
C TYR A 77 -52.33 -2.30 9.02
N GLU A 78 -51.23 -2.61 9.72
CA GLU A 78 -51.11 -3.75 10.62
C GLU A 78 -52.04 -3.59 11.85
N GLU A 79 -52.07 -2.40 12.47
CA GLU A 79 -52.94 -2.10 13.61
C GLU A 79 -54.42 -2.06 13.23
N ALA A 80 -54.78 -1.49 12.08
CA ALA A 80 -56.16 -1.46 11.59
C ALA A 80 -56.71 -2.87 11.28
N PHE A 81 -55.86 -3.76 10.76
CA PHE A 81 -56.24 -5.15 10.53
C PHE A 81 -56.40 -5.90 11.85
N PHE A 82 -55.48 -5.71 12.80
CA PHE A 82 -55.54 -6.41 14.09
C PHE A 82 -56.69 -5.93 14.98
N SER A 83 -57.07 -4.64 14.91
CA SER A 83 -58.24 -4.16 15.63
C SER A 83 -59.52 -4.80 15.08
N LYS A 84 -59.64 -4.94 13.75
CA LYS A 84 -60.79 -5.60 13.12
C LYS A 84 -60.89 -7.08 13.47
N VAL A 85 -59.78 -7.80 13.40
CA VAL A 85 -59.73 -9.22 13.80
C VAL A 85 -60.03 -9.39 15.30
N LYS A 86 -59.57 -8.46 16.15
CA LYS A 86 -59.87 -8.47 17.59
C LYS A 86 -61.33 -8.17 17.88
N ASP A 87 -61.94 -7.22 17.18
CA ASP A 87 -63.38 -6.91 17.29
C ASP A 87 -64.24 -8.09 16.83
N GLU A 88 -63.88 -8.72 15.72
CA GLU A 88 -64.54 -9.95 15.23
C GLU A 88 -64.33 -11.14 16.17
N LEU A 89 -63.17 -11.24 16.83
CA LEU A 89 -62.89 -12.27 17.82
C LEU A 89 -63.71 -12.07 19.11
N VAL A 90 -63.85 -10.81 19.56
CA VAL A 90 -64.71 -10.46 20.70
C VAL A 90 -66.18 -10.73 20.38
N SER A 91 -66.59 -10.54 19.12
CA SER A 91 -67.92 -10.89 18.60
C SER A 91 -68.14 -12.42 18.48
N ALA A 92 -67.13 -13.17 18.01
CA ALA A 92 -67.19 -14.63 17.87
C ALA A 92 -67.16 -15.39 19.21
N ARG A 93 -66.97 -14.70 20.33
CA ARG A 93 -67.11 -15.23 21.70
C ARG A 93 -68.50 -15.82 21.97
N GLU A 94 -69.49 -15.52 21.12
CA GLU A 94 -70.83 -16.11 21.11
C GLU A 94 -70.83 -17.61 20.72
N HIS A 95 -69.74 -18.14 20.15
CA HIS A 95 -69.56 -19.56 19.80
C HIS A 95 -68.21 -20.13 20.30
N PRO A 96 -68.07 -20.46 21.60
CA PRO A 96 -66.79 -20.62 22.28
C PRO A 96 -65.95 -21.85 21.86
N ALA A 97 -66.57 -22.91 21.34
CA ALA A 97 -65.86 -24.18 21.08
C ALA A 97 -65.14 -24.23 19.72
N LEU A 98 -65.70 -23.60 18.67
CA LEU A 98 -65.12 -23.61 17.32
C LEU A 98 -64.25 -22.36 17.07
N ALA A 99 -64.65 -21.21 17.64
CA ALA A 99 -63.92 -19.95 17.50
C ALA A 99 -62.57 -19.95 18.23
N GLY A 100 -62.44 -20.70 19.33
CA GLY A 100 -61.19 -20.77 20.10
C GLY A 100 -60.00 -21.30 19.30
N GLY A 101 -60.19 -22.31 18.46
CA GLY A 101 -59.12 -22.88 17.63
C GLY A 101 -58.68 -21.94 16.50
N VAL A 102 -59.64 -21.29 15.84
CA VAL A 102 -59.38 -20.31 14.78
C VAL A 102 -58.70 -19.06 15.35
N ALA A 103 -59.12 -18.63 16.54
CA ALA A 103 -58.52 -17.51 17.26
C ALA A 103 -57.05 -17.76 17.61
N VAL A 104 -56.72 -18.95 18.13
CA VAL A 104 -55.35 -19.28 18.56
C VAL A 104 -54.41 -19.36 17.35
N THR A 105 -54.85 -19.96 16.24
CA THR A 105 -54.04 -20.04 15.02
C THR A 105 -53.89 -18.67 14.35
N ALA A 106 -54.95 -17.85 14.33
CA ALA A 106 -54.89 -16.47 13.87
C ALA A 106 -53.94 -15.63 14.74
N CYS A 107 -54.01 -15.74 16.07
CA CYS A 107 -53.11 -15.07 17.01
C CYS A 107 -51.64 -15.49 16.82
N LEU A 108 -51.38 -16.78 16.56
CA LEU A 108 -50.02 -17.27 16.27
C LEU A 108 -49.47 -16.72 14.95
N LEU A 109 -50.29 -16.57 13.90
CA LEU A 109 -49.85 -15.90 12.67
C LEU A 109 -49.65 -14.38 12.86
N LEU A 110 -50.43 -13.78 13.77
CA LEU A 110 -50.42 -12.35 14.09
C LEU A 110 -49.13 -11.90 14.79
N MET A 111 -48.56 -12.76 15.64
CA MET A 111 -47.40 -12.41 16.44
C MET A 111 -46.16 -12.19 15.56
N ARG A 112 -45.45 -11.06 15.77
CA ARG A 112 -44.28 -10.65 14.97
C ARG A 112 -43.14 -11.69 14.94
N GLY A 113 -43.01 -12.50 15.98
CA GLY A 113 -42.01 -13.57 16.12
C GLY A 113 -42.22 -14.74 15.15
N PRO A 114 -43.29 -15.53 15.31
CA PRO A 114 -43.55 -16.71 14.48
C PRO A 114 -43.68 -16.39 13.00
N ARG A 115 -44.23 -15.23 12.62
CA ARG A 115 -44.27 -14.79 11.21
C ARG A 115 -42.87 -14.67 10.58
N ARG A 116 -41.90 -14.11 11.32
CA ARG A 116 -40.51 -13.98 10.84
C ARG A 116 -39.81 -15.34 10.76
N VAL A 117 -40.13 -16.25 11.67
CA VAL A 117 -39.59 -17.62 11.69
C VAL A 117 -40.15 -18.42 10.51
N LEU A 118 -41.46 -18.35 10.27
CA LEU A 118 -42.11 -18.99 9.13
C LEU A 118 -41.51 -18.51 7.80
N ILE A 119 -41.39 -17.20 7.59
CA ILE A 119 -40.80 -16.63 6.37
C ILE A 119 -39.35 -17.10 6.16
N ARG A 120 -38.54 -17.15 7.23
CA ARG A 120 -37.15 -17.62 7.14
C ARG A 120 -37.05 -19.11 6.87
N GLN A 121 -37.94 -19.92 7.44
CA GLN A 121 -37.91 -21.38 7.30
C GLN A 121 -38.56 -21.87 6.00
N THR A 122 -39.62 -21.23 5.51
CA THR A 122 -40.34 -21.65 4.30
C THR A 122 -39.68 -21.12 3.04
N LEU A 123 -39.26 -19.85 2.99
CA LEU A 123 -38.58 -19.31 1.81
C LEU A 123 -37.17 -19.89 1.61
N GLY A 124 -36.49 -20.29 2.68
CA GLY A 124 -35.20 -20.98 2.60
C GLY A 124 -35.31 -22.40 2.02
N ARG A 125 -36.42 -23.11 2.27
CA ARG A 125 -36.69 -24.47 1.76
C ARG A 125 -37.24 -24.49 0.33
N LEU A 126 -37.81 -23.39 -0.14
CA LEU A 126 -38.38 -23.28 -1.48
C LEU A 126 -37.36 -22.85 -2.55
N GLN A 127 -36.11 -22.55 -2.16
CA GLN A 127 -35.03 -22.44 -3.12
C GLN A 127 -34.72 -23.85 -3.64
N SER A 128 -35.19 -24.16 -4.85
CA SER A 128 -34.87 -25.41 -5.55
C SER A 128 -33.37 -25.68 -5.48
N GLU A 129 -32.98 -26.93 -5.21
CA GLU A 129 -31.59 -27.37 -5.21
C GLU A 129 -30.91 -26.99 -6.55
N GLU A 130 -31.64 -27.08 -7.65
CA GLU A 130 -31.19 -26.68 -8.98
C GLU A 130 -30.84 -25.18 -9.05
N ALA A 131 -31.59 -24.31 -8.38
CA ALA A 131 -31.31 -22.88 -8.34
C ALA A 131 -30.04 -22.58 -7.53
N GLN A 132 -29.75 -23.36 -6.49
CA GLN A 132 -28.50 -23.25 -5.73
C GLN A 132 -27.30 -23.73 -6.55
N PHE A 133 -27.45 -24.84 -7.29
CA PHE A 133 -26.41 -25.34 -8.19
C PHE A 133 -26.11 -24.36 -9.33
N VAL A 134 -27.15 -23.83 -10.00
CA VAL A 134 -26.96 -22.82 -11.06
C VAL A 134 -26.28 -21.56 -10.51
N ARG A 135 -26.62 -21.14 -9.30
CA ARG A 135 -25.96 -20.00 -8.64
C ARG A 135 -24.49 -20.30 -8.31
N ALA A 136 -24.19 -21.50 -7.80
CA ALA A 136 -22.84 -21.92 -7.51
C ALA A 136 -21.99 -22.00 -8.79
N GLU A 137 -22.52 -22.59 -9.86
CA GLU A 137 -21.84 -22.69 -11.16
C GLU A 137 -21.54 -21.31 -11.76
N LYS A 138 -22.50 -20.38 -11.67
CA LYS A 138 -22.31 -19.01 -12.15
C LYS A 138 -21.22 -18.29 -11.36
N ASN A 139 -21.19 -18.45 -10.04
CA ASN A 139 -20.16 -17.86 -9.19
C ASN A 139 -18.77 -18.47 -9.48
N VAL A 140 -18.68 -19.78 -9.72
CA VAL A 140 -17.42 -20.44 -10.10
C VAL A 140 -16.91 -19.92 -11.45
N LYS A 141 -17.80 -19.75 -12.43
CA LYS A 141 -17.45 -19.17 -13.74
C LYS A 141 -16.98 -17.72 -13.62
N GLU A 142 -17.68 -16.90 -12.84
CA GLU A 142 -17.29 -15.51 -12.58
C GLU A 142 -15.93 -15.43 -11.87
N LEU A 143 -15.72 -16.29 -10.86
CA LEU A 143 -14.45 -16.37 -10.15
C LEU A 143 -13.31 -16.80 -11.07
N ALA A 144 -13.53 -17.81 -11.92
CA ALA A 144 -12.53 -18.26 -12.89
C ALA A 144 -12.08 -17.12 -13.83
N LEU A 145 -13.03 -16.34 -14.36
CA LEU A 145 -12.73 -15.17 -15.18
C LEU A 145 -11.92 -14.11 -14.40
N SER A 146 -12.30 -13.85 -13.14
CA SER A 146 -11.58 -12.88 -12.31
C SER A 146 -10.15 -13.31 -12.00
N VAL A 147 -9.92 -14.60 -11.75
CA VAL A 147 -8.58 -15.16 -11.50
C VAL A 147 -7.73 -15.08 -12.75
N ASP A 148 -8.29 -15.33 -13.94
CA ASP A 148 -7.54 -15.23 -15.19
C ASP A 148 -7.17 -13.79 -15.55
N LEU A 149 -8.04 -12.81 -15.23
CA LEU A 149 -7.69 -11.39 -15.33
C LEU A 149 -6.57 -11.04 -14.35
N MET A 150 -6.69 -11.45 -13.09
CA MET A 150 -5.69 -11.20 -12.06
C MET A 150 -4.34 -11.83 -12.42
N LYS A 151 -4.31 -13.03 -13.01
CA LYS A 151 -3.08 -13.66 -13.51
C LYS A 151 -2.41 -12.79 -14.58
N LYS A 152 -3.17 -12.29 -15.56
CA LYS A 152 -2.64 -11.43 -16.63
C LYS A 152 -2.10 -10.10 -16.07
N GLU A 153 -2.80 -9.50 -15.12
CA GLU A 153 -2.34 -8.27 -14.47
C GLU A 153 -1.10 -8.52 -13.61
N SER A 154 -1.04 -9.62 -12.87
CA SER A 154 0.11 -10.00 -12.06
C SER A 154 1.37 -10.24 -12.92
N GLN A 155 1.23 -10.88 -14.09
CA GLN A 155 2.34 -11.07 -15.02
C GLN A 155 2.90 -9.75 -15.51
N LYS A 156 2.04 -8.79 -15.89
CA LYS A 156 2.46 -7.44 -16.30
C LYS A 156 3.19 -6.69 -15.17
N LEU A 157 2.73 -6.86 -13.92
CA LEU A 157 3.39 -6.24 -12.77
C LEU A 157 4.76 -6.87 -12.50
N VAL A 158 4.87 -8.20 -12.61
CA VAL A 158 6.14 -8.91 -12.45
C VAL A 158 7.13 -8.50 -13.54
N GLU A 159 6.70 -8.40 -14.80
CA GLU A 159 7.55 -7.92 -15.90
C GLU A 159 8.09 -6.50 -15.65
N ARG A 160 7.24 -5.59 -15.18
CA ARG A 160 7.65 -4.22 -14.82
C ARG A 160 8.59 -4.20 -13.61
N ALA A 161 8.35 -5.05 -12.62
CA ALA A 161 9.23 -5.15 -11.45
C ALA A 161 10.62 -5.68 -11.84
N VAL A 162 10.70 -6.71 -12.69
CA VAL A 162 11.97 -7.26 -13.20
C VAL A 162 12.73 -6.22 -14.04
N LEU A 163 12.02 -5.45 -14.88
CA LEU A 163 12.64 -4.36 -15.63
C LEU A 163 13.19 -3.28 -14.70
N ALA A 164 12.39 -2.83 -13.72
CA ALA A 164 12.82 -1.85 -12.74
C ALA A 164 14.04 -2.33 -11.93
N GLU A 165 14.08 -3.61 -11.54
CA GLU A 165 15.22 -4.20 -10.84
C GLU A 165 16.49 -4.15 -11.69
N LYS A 166 16.38 -4.45 -12.99
CA LYS A 166 17.51 -4.38 -13.93
C LYS A 166 18.04 -2.97 -14.07
N ASP A 167 17.16 -1.98 -14.19
CA ASP A 167 17.54 -0.58 -14.30
C ASP A 167 18.16 -0.05 -13.00
N MET A 168 17.64 -0.46 -11.84
CA MET A 168 18.24 -0.13 -10.54
C MET A 168 19.65 -0.71 -10.40
N LYS A 169 19.85 -1.98 -10.78
CA LYS A 169 21.18 -2.61 -10.76
C LYS A 169 22.16 -1.90 -11.67
N ARG A 170 21.72 -1.49 -12.87
CA ARG A 170 22.55 -0.71 -13.79
C ARG A 170 22.90 0.65 -13.19
N GLY A 171 21.90 1.40 -12.71
CA GLY A 171 22.12 2.70 -12.08
C GLY A 171 23.07 2.61 -10.88
N HIS A 172 22.95 1.57 -10.06
CA HIS A 172 23.85 1.29 -8.94
C HIS A 172 25.31 1.10 -9.39
N TYR A 173 25.52 0.34 -10.47
CA TYR A 173 26.85 0.13 -11.03
C TYR A 173 27.46 1.42 -11.56
N ASP A 174 26.70 2.20 -12.34
CA ASP A 174 27.16 3.47 -12.92
C ASP A 174 27.56 4.46 -11.84
N LEU A 175 26.76 4.53 -10.79
CA LEU A 175 27.00 5.38 -9.63
C LEU A 175 28.27 5.00 -8.87
N MET A 176 28.55 3.72 -8.78
CA MET A 176 29.70 3.22 -8.07
C MET A 176 30.99 3.33 -8.87
N ASN A 177 30.89 3.19 -10.18
CA ASN A 177 31.96 3.57 -11.08
C ASN A 177 32.26 5.08 -10.97
N ALA A 178 31.25 5.94 -11.05
CA ALA A 178 31.41 7.39 -10.90
C ALA A 178 32.00 7.76 -9.53
N GLY A 179 31.49 7.16 -8.44
CA GLY A 179 32.03 7.35 -7.09
C GLY A 179 33.50 6.94 -6.98
N SER A 180 33.90 5.83 -7.61
CA SER A 180 35.29 5.40 -7.64
C SER A 180 36.20 6.38 -8.40
N GLN A 181 35.70 6.98 -9.49
CA GLN A 181 36.43 7.99 -10.25
C GLN A 181 36.60 9.28 -9.46
N ILE A 182 35.53 9.75 -8.79
CA ILE A 182 35.58 10.91 -7.90
C ILE A 182 36.57 10.67 -6.76
N GLN A 183 36.56 9.49 -6.15
CA GLN A 183 37.49 9.17 -5.07
C GLN A 183 38.94 9.18 -5.54
N ARG A 184 39.22 8.64 -6.74
CA ARG A 184 40.56 8.69 -7.35
C ARG A 184 40.99 10.12 -7.63
N LEU A 185 40.11 10.93 -8.23
CA LEU A 185 40.37 12.34 -8.51
C LEU A 185 40.62 13.14 -7.23
N ALA A 186 39.82 12.93 -6.18
CA ALA A 186 39.99 13.57 -4.89
C ALA A 186 41.36 13.23 -4.28
N ARG A 187 41.78 11.96 -4.36
CA ARG A 187 43.11 11.55 -3.89
C ARG A 187 44.24 12.19 -4.70
N SER A 188 44.10 12.32 -6.02
CA SER A 188 45.12 12.97 -6.84
C SER A 188 45.18 14.47 -6.58
N VAL A 189 44.04 15.14 -6.40
CA VAL A 189 43.99 16.57 -6.07
C VAL A 189 44.62 16.81 -4.70
N TYR A 190 44.30 15.98 -3.70
CA TYR A 190 44.91 16.08 -2.36
C TYR A 190 46.44 15.96 -2.41
N LYS A 191 46.98 15.03 -3.22
CA LYS A 191 48.43 14.91 -3.42
C LYS A 191 49.03 16.13 -4.10
N ALA A 192 48.39 16.62 -5.16
CA ALA A 192 48.84 17.82 -5.86
C ALA A 192 48.82 19.07 -4.95
N GLU A 193 47.82 19.19 -4.08
CA GLU A 193 47.72 20.26 -3.10
C GLU A 193 48.81 20.17 -2.02
N ALA A 194 49.13 18.96 -1.55
CA ALA A 194 50.23 18.73 -0.62
C ALA A 194 51.58 19.10 -1.26
N GLU A 195 51.87 18.63 -2.48
CA GLU A 195 53.09 18.96 -3.22
C GLU A 195 53.20 20.48 -3.49
N ALA A 196 52.10 21.14 -3.83
CA ALA A 196 52.06 22.58 -4.02
C ALA A 196 52.30 23.35 -2.72
N SER A 197 51.80 22.85 -1.59
CA SER A 197 52.02 23.44 -0.26
C SER A 197 53.47 23.30 0.18
N ASP A 198 54.07 22.12 -0.01
CA ASP A 198 55.49 21.88 0.25
C ASP A 198 56.38 22.82 -0.60
N LEU A 199 56.02 23.02 -1.88
CA LEU A 199 56.71 23.98 -2.75
C LEU A 199 56.58 25.43 -2.27
N MET A 200 55.39 25.82 -1.78
CA MET A 200 55.18 27.16 -1.20
C MET A 200 56.04 27.40 0.04
N ASP A 201 56.19 26.38 0.89
CA ASP A 201 57.04 26.44 2.07
C ASP A 201 58.52 26.57 1.69
N LEU A 202 59.01 25.79 0.73
CA LEU A 202 60.38 25.92 0.20
C LEU A 202 60.62 27.29 -0.46
N LEU A 203 59.67 27.78 -1.26
CA LEU A 203 59.77 29.11 -1.85
C LEU A 203 59.83 30.19 -0.79
N ARG A 204 59.21 30.01 0.38
CA ARG A 204 59.23 30.97 1.50
C ARG A 204 60.63 31.19 2.06
N GLU A 205 61.47 30.16 2.02
CA GLU A 205 62.85 30.18 2.55
C GLU A 205 63.86 30.90 1.62
N ILE A 206 63.58 30.97 0.31
CA ILE A 206 64.49 31.61 -0.66
C ILE A 206 63.96 33.01 -1.02
N PRO A 207 64.64 34.11 -0.60
CA PRO A 207 64.18 35.47 -0.88
C PRO A 207 64.64 35.89 -2.29
N ASN A 208 63.90 35.49 -3.32
CA ASN A 208 64.20 35.87 -4.71
C ASN A 208 62.95 36.37 -5.45
N ARG A 209 63.11 37.29 -6.42
CA ARG A 209 61.98 37.98 -7.10
C ARG A 209 61.11 37.03 -7.92
N GLU A 210 61.70 35.99 -8.50
CA GLU A 210 60.98 34.94 -9.24
C GLU A 210 60.19 34.01 -8.30
N ALA A 211 60.71 33.76 -7.09
CA ALA A 211 60.00 33.00 -6.06
C ALA A 211 58.70 33.70 -5.63
N LEU A 212 58.70 35.04 -5.53
CA LEU A 212 57.49 35.81 -5.22
C LEU A 212 56.40 35.68 -6.29
N LYS A 213 56.77 35.58 -7.58
CA LYS A 213 55.81 35.38 -8.67
C LYS A 213 55.21 33.96 -8.63
N LEU A 214 56.06 32.96 -8.44
CA LEU A 214 55.62 31.56 -8.30
C LEU A 214 54.71 31.36 -7.07
N ARG A 215 54.95 32.09 -5.97
CA ARG A 215 54.05 32.08 -4.81
C ARG A 215 52.66 32.59 -5.13
N ALA A 216 52.53 33.63 -5.96
CA ALA A 216 51.24 34.16 -6.37
C ALA A 216 50.47 33.13 -7.23
N ASP A 217 51.14 32.49 -8.19
CA ASP A 217 50.54 31.51 -9.08
C ASP A 217 50.07 30.26 -8.32
N VAL A 218 50.88 29.74 -7.38
CA VAL A 218 50.49 28.59 -6.54
C VAL A 218 49.38 28.97 -5.55
N SER A 219 49.39 30.18 -4.97
CA SER A 219 48.28 30.64 -4.12
C SER A 219 46.96 30.77 -4.88
N CYS A 220 47.01 31.17 -6.16
CA CYS A 220 45.86 31.26 -7.03
C CYS A 220 45.31 29.86 -7.37
N PHE A 221 46.21 28.90 -7.63
CA PHE A 221 45.85 27.50 -7.85
C PHE A 221 45.17 26.87 -6.62
N ASN A 222 45.77 27.00 -5.44
CA ASN A 222 45.21 26.46 -4.19
C ASN A 222 43.91 27.16 -3.77
N GLY A 223 43.78 28.47 -4.02
CA GLY A 223 42.54 29.21 -3.79
C GLY A 223 41.38 28.69 -4.66
N SER A 224 41.67 28.35 -5.92
CA SER A 224 40.69 27.81 -6.87
C SER A 224 40.24 26.38 -6.50
N THR A 225 41.17 25.51 -6.10
CA THR A 225 40.85 24.15 -5.66
C THR A 225 40.05 24.14 -4.35
N SER A 226 40.39 25.00 -3.39
CA SER A 226 39.66 25.16 -2.12
C SER A 226 38.23 25.70 -2.31
N ALA A 227 38.04 26.64 -3.25
CA ALA A 227 36.72 27.15 -3.61
C ALA A 227 35.85 26.05 -4.28
N ALA A 228 36.42 25.24 -5.17
CA ALA A 228 35.72 24.12 -5.79
C ALA A 228 35.34 23.03 -4.77
N ALA A 229 36.19 22.75 -3.79
CA ALA A 229 35.90 21.79 -2.72
C ALA A 229 34.77 22.23 -1.77
N LYS A 230 34.61 23.56 -1.52
CA LYS A 230 33.51 24.11 -0.71
C LYS A 230 32.15 24.01 -1.41
N ILE A 231 32.11 24.14 -2.73
CA ILE A 231 30.87 24.04 -3.53
C ILE A 231 30.37 22.58 -3.60
N SER A 232 31.26 21.59 -3.51
CA SER A 232 30.89 20.18 -3.50
C SER A 232 30.33 19.65 -2.16
N ASN A 233 30.44 20.41 -1.06
CA ASN A 233 30.04 20.00 0.29
C ASN A 233 28.82 20.78 0.84
N GLY A 234 28.24 21.69 0.06
CA GLY A 234 26.98 22.38 0.33
C GLY A 234 25.87 21.84 -0.56
#